data_AF-A0A4Q5Z174-F1
#
_entry.id   AF-A0A4Q5Z174-F1
#
_cell.length_a   1.000
_cell.length_b   1.000
_cell.length_c   1.000
_cell.angle_alpha   90.00
_cell.angle_beta   90.00
_cell.angle_gamma   90.00
#
_symmetry.space_group_name_H-M   'P 1'
#
loop_
_entity.id
_entity.type
_entity.pdbx_description
1 polymer ?
#
loop_
_entity_poly.entity_id
_entity_poly.type
_entity_poly.pdbx_seq_one_letter_code
_entity_poly.pdbx_strand_id
1 'polypeptide(L)'
;MELSIVTLIVAVVALAVGIIAGKFIFAKDTQKKIDEAELHAQNLIKEAELRAETIRKEKELSAKEKFVQLRSEHEKEVLERNRKVGEGENRIRQKEQAVNQKTEQLERQIKENNAIKENLNRQIEVINLKQSELEKHQEEHTRRLEKIANLTA
;
A
#
# COMPACT_ATOMS: atom_id res chain seq x y z
N MET A 1 -8.74 -109.13 25.47
CA MET A 1 -7.68 -108.45 24.69
C MET A 1 -8.20 -107.89 23.37
N GLU A 2 -9.03 -108.61 22.61
CA GLU A 2 -9.64 -108.12 21.35
C GLU A 2 -10.44 -106.80 21.48
N LEU A 3 -11.25 -106.65 22.54
CA LEU A 3 -12.10 -105.46 22.73
C LEU A 3 -11.30 -104.16 22.94
N SER A 4 -10.07 -104.25 23.46
CA SER A 4 -9.18 -103.10 23.72
C SER A 4 -8.53 -102.55 22.45
N ILE A 5 -8.33 -103.40 21.44
CA ILE A 5 -7.75 -102.99 20.15
C ILE A 5 -8.80 -102.26 19.31
N VAL A 6 -10.05 -102.76 19.30
CA VAL A 6 -11.16 -102.13 18.58
C VAL A 6 -11.48 -100.74 19.15
N THR A 7 -11.51 -100.57 20.48
CA THR A 7 -11.75 -99.26 21.08
C THR A 7 -10.64 -98.25 20.79
N LEU A 8 -9.38 -98.69 20.70
CA LEU A 8 -8.26 -97.83 20.34
C LEU A 8 -8.32 -97.37 18.89
N ILE A 9 -8.71 -98.24 17.96
CA ILE A 9 -8.92 -97.88 16.55
C ILE A 9 -10.08 -96.88 16.41
N VAL A 10 -11.20 -97.12 17.09
CA VAL A 10 -12.35 -96.19 17.07
C VAL A 10 -11.97 -94.83 17.66
N ALA A 11 -11.17 -94.79 18.74
CA ALA A 11 -10.68 -93.55 19.32
C ALA A 11 -9.80 -92.75 18.34
N VAL A 12 -8.88 -93.42 17.63
CA VAL A 12 -8.02 -92.77 16.62
C VAL A 12 -8.84 -92.23 15.45
N VAL A 13 -9.81 -93.01 14.95
CA VAL A 13 -10.69 -92.57 13.86
C VAL A 13 -11.58 -91.40 14.29
N ALA A 14 -12.16 -91.44 15.50
CA ALA A 14 -12.96 -90.34 16.03
C ALA A 14 -12.14 -89.06 16.21
N LEU A 15 -10.89 -89.17 16.64
CA LEU A 15 -9.97 -88.03 16.80
C LEU A 15 -9.57 -87.45 15.43
N ALA A 16 -9.28 -88.30 14.44
CA ALA A 16 -9.01 -87.87 13.06
C ALA A 16 -10.21 -87.14 12.43
N VAL A 17 -11.42 -87.69 12.58
CA VAL A 17 -12.66 -87.06 12.09
C VAL A 17 -12.94 -85.75 12.82
N GLY A 18 -12.73 -85.69 14.14
CA GLY A 18 -12.88 -84.48 14.95
C GLY A 18 -11.93 -83.35 14.52
N ILE A 19 -10.67 -83.67 14.21
CA ILE A 19 -9.69 -82.70 13.69
C ILE A 19 -10.11 -82.18 12.30
N ILE A 20 -10.52 -83.07 11.40
CA ILE A 20 -10.92 -82.68 10.03
C ILE A 20 -12.18 -81.81 10.06
N ALA A 21 -13.20 -82.21 10.83
CA ALA A 21 -14.43 -81.45 11.00
C ALA A 21 -14.16 -80.09 11.70
N GLY A 22 -13.30 -80.08 12.73
CA GLY A 22 -12.88 -78.87 13.42
C GLY A 22 -12.18 -77.88 12.49
N LYS A 23 -11.25 -78.35 11.65
CA LYS A 23 -10.58 -77.50 10.65
C LYS A 23 -11.56 -76.94 9.62
N PHE A 24 -12.56 -77.70 9.18
CA PHE A 24 -13.55 -77.22 8.21
C PHE A 24 -14.49 -76.15 8.77
N ILE A 25 -14.88 -76.29 10.04
CA ILE A 25 -15.72 -75.30 10.73
C ILE A 25 -14.91 -74.03 10.99
N PHE A 26 -13.70 -74.14 11.55
CA PHE A 26 -12.85 -72.99 11.82
C PHE A 26 -12.38 -72.26 10.56
N ALA A 27 -12.11 -72.97 9.46
CA ALA A 27 -11.66 -72.35 8.22
C ALA A 27 -12.66 -71.31 7.67
N LYS A 28 -13.97 -71.55 7.81
CA LYS A 28 -15.00 -70.60 7.37
C LYS A 28 -15.02 -69.33 8.22
N ASP A 29 -14.89 -69.46 9.53
CA ASP A 29 -14.87 -68.29 10.43
C ASP A 29 -13.56 -67.50 10.32
N THR A 30 -12.43 -68.18 10.09
CA THR A 30 -11.16 -67.52 9.80
C THR A 30 -11.22 -66.75 8.49
N GLN A 31 -11.80 -67.32 7.43
CA GLN A 31 -11.95 -66.62 6.15
C GLN A 31 -12.81 -65.37 6.27
N LYS A 32 -13.97 -65.45 6.96
CA LYS A 32 -14.82 -64.28 7.21
C LYS A 32 -14.09 -63.15 7.94
N LYS A 33 -13.29 -63.49 8.96
CA LYS A 33 -12.48 -62.50 9.69
C LYS A 33 -11.40 -61.86 8.82
N ILE A 34 -10.81 -62.63 7.90
CA ILE A 34 -9.85 -62.10 6.92
C ILE A 34 -10.55 -61.15 5.96
N ASP A 35 -11.70 -61.55 5.42
CA ASP A 35 -12.49 -60.73 4.49
C ASP A 35 -12.97 -59.42 5.16
N GLU A 36 -13.42 -59.49 6.42
CA GLU A 36 -13.78 -58.32 7.23
C GLU A 36 -12.56 -57.40 7.49
N ALA A 37 -11.40 -57.97 7.84
CA ALA A 37 -10.19 -57.21 8.06
C ALA A 37 -9.70 -56.53 6.76
N GLU A 38 -9.81 -57.20 5.62
CA GLU A 38 -9.48 -56.65 4.31
C GLU A 38 -10.44 -55.52 3.93
N LEU A 39 -11.75 -55.70 4.14
CA LEU A 39 -12.74 -54.66 3.92
C LEU A 39 -12.49 -53.44 4.82
N HIS A 40 -12.15 -53.66 6.09
CA HIS A 40 -11.78 -52.59 7.01
C HIS A 40 -10.52 -51.85 6.56
N ALA A 41 -9.49 -52.57 6.11
CA ALA A 41 -8.27 -51.97 5.59
C ALA A 41 -8.54 -51.13 4.32
N GLN A 42 -9.34 -51.66 3.39
CA GLN A 42 -9.75 -50.94 2.18
C GLN A 42 -10.55 -49.68 2.52
N ASN A 43 -11.49 -49.76 3.47
CA ASN A 43 -12.25 -48.61 3.94
C ASN A 43 -11.34 -47.55 4.58
N LEU A 44 -10.37 -47.97 5.39
CA LEU A 44 -9.41 -47.06 6.02
C LEU A 44 -8.54 -46.33 4.98
N ILE A 45 -8.07 -47.03 3.95
CA ILE A 45 -7.32 -46.42 2.84
C ILE A 45 -8.21 -45.41 2.10
N LYS A 46 -9.43 -45.81 1.75
CA LYS A 46 -10.38 -44.94 1.04
C LYS A 46 -10.72 -43.69 1.85
N GLU A 47 -10.91 -43.82 3.16
CA GLU A 47 -11.14 -42.70 4.05
C GLU A 47 -9.90 -41.79 4.15
N ALA A 48 -8.71 -42.37 4.23
CA ALA A 48 -7.47 -41.61 4.22
C ALA A 48 -7.28 -40.81 2.91
N GLU A 49 -7.58 -41.41 1.76
CA GLU A 49 -7.54 -40.75 0.46
C GLU A 49 -8.54 -39.58 0.39
N LEU A 50 -9.78 -39.80 0.83
CA LEU A 50 -10.83 -38.78 0.82
C LEU A 50 -10.49 -37.61 1.77
N ARG A 51 -9.92 -37.91 2.94
CA ARG A 51 -9.41 -36.88 3.87
C ARG A 51 -8.23 -36.12 3.26
N ALA A 52 -7.30 -36.81 2.60
CA ALA A 52 -6.17 -36.18 1.94
C ALA A 52 -6.62 -35.25 0.79
N GLU A 53 -7.59 -35.69 -0.01
CA GLU A 53 -8.19 -34.87 -1.08
C GLU A 53 -8.90 -33.64 -0.50
N THR A 54 -9.67 -33.82 0.58
CA THR A 54 -10.34 -32.72 1.29
C THR A 54 -9.33 -31.71 1.81
N ILE A 55 -8.28 -32.15 2.52
CA ILE A 55 -7.22 -31.28 3.03
C ILE A 55 -6.54 -30.53 1.88
N ARG A 56 -6.24 -31.20 0.77
CA ARG A 56 -5.63 -30.55 -0.39
C ARG A 56 -6.54 -29.46 -0.95
N LYS A 57 -7.84 -29.74 -1.13
CA LYS A 57 -8.82 -28.77 -1.62
C LYS A 57 -9.00 -27.59 -0.65
N GLU A 58 -9.10 -27.85 0.65
CA GLU A 58 -9.19 -26.81 1.68
C GLU A 58 -7.95 -25.92 1.69
N LYS A 59 -6.74 -26.48 1.57
CA LYS A 59 -5.50 -25.70 1.50
C LYS A 59 -5.43 -24.87 0.23
N GLU A 60 -5.85 -25.42 -0.91
CA GLU A 60 -5.93 -24.67 -2.16
C GLU A 60 -6.94 -23.52 -2.07
N LEU A 61 -8.12 -23.76 -1.49
CA LEU A 61 -9.14 -22.75 -1.29
C LEU A 61 -8.66 -21.66 -0.34
N SER A 62 -8.09 -22.03 0.81
CA SER A 62 -7.53 -21.09 1.79
C SER A 62 -6.41 -20.24 1.18
N ALA A 63 -5.56 -20.82 0.32
CA ALA A 63 -4.55 -20.06 -0.41
C ALA A 63 -5.18 -19.05 -1.38
N LYS A 64 -6.23 -19.44 -2.12
CA LYS A 64 -6.98 -18.55 -3.01
C LYS A 64 -7.67 -17.42 -2.24
N GLU A 65 -8.33 -17.71 -1.12
CA GLU A 65 -8.95 -16.71 -0.26
C GLU A 65 -7.92 -15.72 0.27
N LYS A 66 -6.80 -16.21 0.79
CA LYS A 66 -5.71 -15.35 1.29
C LYS A 66 -5.10 -14.50 0.17
N PHE A 67 -4.95 -15.05 -1.03
CA PHE A 67 -4.48 -14.29 -2.18
C PHE A 67 -5.45 -13.16 -2.56
N VAL A 68 -6.76 -13.46 -2.62
CA VAL A 68 -7.79 -12.45 -2.89
C VAL A 68 -7.82 -11.38 -1.81
N GLN A 69 -7.71 -11.77 -0.54
CA GLN A 69 -7.64 -10.84 0.58
C GLN A 69 -6.42 -9.92 0.48
N LEU A 70 -5.23 -10.48 0.30
CA LEU A 70 -3.99 -9.70 0.15
C LEU A 70 -4.06 -8.74 -1.05
N ARG A 71 -4.65 -9.20 -2.16
CA ARG A 71 -4.87 -8.36 -3.33
C ARG A 71 -5.83 -7.21 -3.01
N SER A 72 -6.94 -7.48 -2.33
CA SER A 72 -7.89 -6.44 -1.92
C SER A 72 -7.28 -5.43 -0.96
N GLU A 73 -6.46 -5.88 -0.01
CA GLU A 73 -5.72 -5.01 0.92
C GLU A 73 -4.73 -4.12 0.16
N HIS A 74 -4.00 -4.70 -0.80
CA HIS A 74 -3.08 -3.94 -1.66
C HIS A 74 -3.81 -2.91 -2.53
N GLU A 75 -4.90 -3.29 -3.19
CA GLU A 75 -5.73 -2.36 -3.99
C GLU A 75 -6.23 -1.20 -3.13
N LYS A 76 -6.63 -1.46 -1.87
CA LYS A 76 -7.05 -0.43 -0.92
C LYS A 76 -5.89 0.49 -0.52
N GLU A 77 -4.71 -0.05 -0.22
CA GLU A 77 -3.52 0.76 0.11
C GLU A 77 -3.11 1.66 -1.06
N VAL A 78 -3.11 1.11 -2.28
CA VAL A 78 -2.80 1.86 -3.51
C VAL A 78 -3.82 2.98 -3.72
N LEU A 79 -5.10 2.70 -3.54
CA LEU A 79 -6.15 3.72 -3.64
C LEU A 79 -5.96 4.83 -2.60
N GLU A 80 -5.64 4.49 -1.35
CA GLU A 80 -5.39 5.46 -0.29
C GLU A 80 -4.14 6.31 -0.59
N ARG A 81 -3.06 5.69 -1.07
CA ARG A 81 -1.86 6.41 -1.52
C ARG A 81 -2.18 7.36 -2.67
N ASN A 82 -2.88 6.89 -3.69
CA ASN A 82 -3.27 7.71 -4.84
C ASN A 82 -4.14 8.89 -4.40
N ARG A 83 -5.06 8.68 -3.47
CA ARG A 83 -5.86 9.77 -2.89
C ARG A 83 -5.01 10.79 -2.15
N LYS A 84 -4.08 10.35 -1.29
CA LYS A 84 -3.16 11.25 -0.57
C LYS A 84 -2.27 12.05 -1.53
N VAL A 85 -1.79 11.40 -2.60
CA VAL A 85 -1.02 12.08 -3.66
C VAL A 85 -1.88 13.13 -4.35
N GLY A 86 -3.09 12.79 -4.79
CA GLY A 86 -4.00 13.74 -5.45
C GLY A 86 -4.42 14.91 -4.55
N GLU A 87 -4.63 14.68 -3.25
CA GLU A 87 -4.86 15.75 -2.27
C GLU A 87 -3.62 16.66 -2.13
N GLY A 88 -2.42 16.08 -2.12
CA GLY A 88 -1.16 16.79 -2.12
C GLY A 88 -0.95 17.65 -3.38
N GLU A 89 -1.19 17.09 -4.56
CA GLU A 89 -1.11 17.77 -5.85
C GLU A 89 -2.08 18.95 -5.92
N ASN A 90 -3.34 18.75 -5.50
CA ASN A 90 -4.32 19.84 -5.44
C ASN A 90 -3.89 20.96 -4.50
N ARG A 91 -3.35 20.63 -3.32
CA ARG A 91 -2.83 21.63 -2.38
C ARG A 91 -1.64 22.40 -2.97
N ILE A 92 -0.73 21.72 -3.68
CA ILE A 92 0.40 22.36 -4.35
C ILE A 92 -0.09 23.30 -5.44
N ARG A 93 -1.03 22.84 -6.28
CA ARG A 93 -1.62 23.65 -7.36
C ARG A 93 -2.30 24.92 -6.84
N GLN A 94 -3.04 24.83 -5.73
CA GLN A 94 -3.64 26.00 -5.08
C GLN A 94 -2.58 26.98 -4.57
N LYS A 95 -1.50 26.48 -3.96
CA LYS A 95 -0.38 27.33 -3.53
C LYS A 95 0.32 28.00 -4.70
N GLU A 96 0.56 27.26 -5.78
CA GLU A 96 1.19 27.79 -7.00
C GLU A 96 0.34 28.91 -7.61
N GLN A 97 -0.98 28.72 -7.70
CA GLN A 97 -1.89 29.76 -8.16
C GLN A 97 -1.85 31.01 -7.26
N ALA A 98 -1.87 30.84 -5.94
CA ALA A 98 -1.79 31.95 -4.99
C ALA A 98 -0.44 32.69 -5.08
N VAL A 99 0.66 31.96 -5.26
CA VAL A 99 1.99 32.53 -5.45
C VAL A 99 2.04 33.32 -6.76
N ASN A 100 1.55 32.76 -7.87
CA ASN A 100 1.52 33.46 -9.16
C ASN A 100 0.73 34.77 -9.08
N GLN A 101 -0.45 34.76 -8.46
CA GLN A 101 -1.23 35.99 -8.24
C GLN A 101 -0.47 37.03 -7.42
N LYS A 102 0.24 36.59 -6.37
CA LYS A 102 1.04 37.49 -5.53
C LYS A 102 2.25 38.05 -6.28
N THR A 103 2.89 37.23 -7.11
CA THR A 103 4.00 37.66 -7.99
C THR A 103 3.53 38.70 -8.99
N GLU A 104 2.40 38.48 -9.67
CA GLU A 104 1.83 39.48 -10.59
C GLU A 104 1.49 40.80 -9.88
N GLN A 105 0.92 40.74 -8.67
CA GLN A 105 0.65 41.93 -7.88
C GLN A 105 1.94 42.67 -7.50
N LEU A 106 2.98 41.96 -7.08
CA LEU A 106 4.28 42.54 -6.76
C LEU A 106 4.93 43.19 -7.99
N GLU A 107 4.87 42.54 -9.16
CA GLU A 107 5.38 43.13 -10.40
C GLU A 107 4.66 44.42 -10.77
N ARG A 108 3.35 44.50 -10.59
CA ARG A 108 2.59 45.75 -10.78
C ARG A 108 3.05 46.84 -9.81
N GLN A 109 3.18 46.52 -8.53
CA GLN A 109 3.69 47.46 -7.51
C GLN A 109 5.11 47.94 -7.80
N ILE A 110 5.99 47.06 -8.32
CA ILE A 110 7.35 47.43 -8.71
C ILE A 110 7.31 48.42 -9.88
N LYS A 111 6.48 48.15 -10.90
CA LYS A 111 6.32 49.06 -12.05
C LYS A 111 5.79 50.43 -11.63
N GLU A 112 4.77 50.46 -10.78
CA GLU A 112 4.21 51.70 -10.22
C GLU A 112 5.24 52.48 -9.40
N ASN A 113 5.97 51.80 -8.51
CA ASN A 113 7.04 52.44 -7.73
C ASN A 113 8.16 53.00 -8.60
N ASN A 114 8.55 52.28 -9.66
CA ASN A 114 9.57 52.77 -10.60
C ASN A 114 9.08 54.01 -11.35
N ALA A 115 7.81 54.03 -11.79
CA ALA A 115 7.21 55.20 -12.43
C ALA A 115 7.14 56.41 -11.47
N ILE A 116 6.77 56.18 -10.20
CA ILE A 116 6.77 57.23 -9.17
C ILE A 116 8.18 57.77 -8.93
N LYS A 117 9.18 56.89 -8.79
CA LYS A 117 10.58 57.28 -8.63
C LYS A 117 11.09 58.12 -9.80
N GLU A 118 10.78 57.71 -11.03
CA GLU A 118 11.16 58.48 -12.22
C GLU A 118 10.50 59.85 -12.24
N ASN A 119 9.22 59.93 -11.89
CA ASN A 119 8.51 61.21 -11.81
C ASN A 119 9.09 62.13 -10.73
N LEU A 120 9.37 61.60 -9.53
CA LEU A 120 10.02 62.34 -8.45
C LEU A 120 11.41 62.84 -8.84
N ASN A 121 12.22 62.01 -9.51
CA ASN A 121 13.53 62.44 -10.00
C ASN A 121 13.42 63.60 -10.98
N ARG A 122 12.46 63.56 -11.92
CA ARG A 122 12.20 64.69 -12.84
C ARG A 122 11.78 65.96 -12.09
N GLN A 123 10.92 65.83 -11.07
CA GLN A 123 10.52 66.98 -10.25
C GLN A 123 11.70 67.58 -9.49
N ILE A 124 12.58 66.74 -8.93
CA ILE A 124 13.81 67.19 -8.24
C ILE A 124 14.73 67.93 -9.22
N GLU A 125 14.94 67.42 -10.43
CA GLU A 125 15.73 68.11 -11.46
C GLU A 125 15.16 69.50 -11.79
N VAL A 126 13.84 69.60 -11.97
CA VAL A 126 13.17 70.88 -12.24
C VAL A 126 13.31 71.85 -11.05
N ILE A 127 13.18 71.36 -9.82
CA ILE A 127 13.36 72.19 -8.62
C ILE A 127 14.80 72.70 -8.52
N ASN A 128 15.79 71.82 -8.74
CA ASN A 128 17.20 72.20 -8.71
C ASN A 128 17.54 73.26 -9.77
N LEU A 129 16.98 73.14 -10.98
CA LEU A 129 17.12 74.16 -12.03
C LEU A 129 16.57 75.51 -11.58
N LYS A 130 15.34 75.54 -11.06
CA LYS A 130 14.71 76.77 -10.56
C LYS A 130 15.49 77.38 -9.39
N GLN A 131 16.04 76.54 -8.51
CA GLN A 131 16.86 77.00 -7.39
C GLN A 131 18.15 77.67 -7.89
N SER A 132 18.83 77.07 -8.87
CA SER A 132 20.01 77.68 -9.50
C SER A 132 19.69 78.99 -10.22
N GLU A 133 18.54 79.07 -10.91
CA GLU A 133 18.06 80.32 -11.53
C GLU A 133 17.76 81.40 -10.47
N LEU A 134 17.12 81.01 -9.36
CA LEU A 134 16.81 81.92 -8.26
C LEU A 134 18.08 82.46 -7.59
N GLU A 135 19.06 81.60 -7.34
CA GLU A 135 20.37 82.00 -6.79
C GLU A 135 21.09 82.99 -7.72
N LYS A 136 21.08 82.75 -9.04
CA LYS A 136 21.62 83.70 -10.03
C LYS A 136 20.90 85.04 -10.00
N HIS A 137 19.56 85.03 -9.94
CA HIS A 137 18.78 86.25 -9.83
C HIS A 137 19.06 87.01 -8.53
N GLN A 138 19.18 86.31 -7.40
CA GLN A 138 19.56 86.91 -6.13
C GLN A 138 20.94 87.55 -6.20
N GLU A 139 21.93 86.88 -6.79
CA GLU A 139 23.27 87.45 -6.97
C GLU A 139 23.24 88.71 -7.86
N GLU A 140 22.47 88.70 -8.95
CA GLU A 140 22.26 89.90 -9.78
C GLU A 140 21.61 91.04 -9.00
N HIS A 141 20.56 90.77 -8.22
CA HIS A 141 19.89 91.77 -7.41
C HIS A 141 20.83 92.36 -6.36
N THR A 142 21.61 91.53 -5.67
CA THR A 142 22.63 91.96 -4.70
C THR A 142 23.67 92.86 -5.38
N ARG A 143 24.24 92.45 -6.52
CA ARG A 143 25.20 93.28 -7.27
C ARG A 143 24.60 94.63 -7.71
N ARG A 144 23.34 94.66 -8.14
CA ARG A 144 22.67 95.90 -8.52
C ARG A 144 22.45 96.81 -7.32
N LEU A 145 22.08 96.26 -6.17
CA LEU A 145 21.91 97.01 -4.91
C LEU A 145 23.25 97.55 -4.39
N GLU A 146 24.32 96.77 -4.41
CA GLU A 146 25.68 97.22 -4.07
C GLU A 146 26.13 98.39 -4.95
N LYS A 147 25.85 98.30 -6.26
CA LYS A 147 26.17 99.37 -7.23
C LYS A 147 25.37 100.65 -6.96
N ILE A 148 24.11 100.55 -6.52
CA ILE A 148 23.28 101.72 -6.15
C ILE A 148 23.71 102.30 -4.80
N ALA A 149 24.11 101.44 -3.86
CA ALA A 149 24.56 101.84 -2.53
C ALA A 149 25.97 102.43 -2.50
N ASN A 150 26.70 102.45 -3.64
CA ASN A 150 28.08 102.95 -3.74
C ASN A 150 29.05 102.27 -2.75
N LEU A 151 28.74 101.04 -2.35
CA LEU A 151 29.59 100.21 -1.51
C LEU A 151 30.35 99.27 -2.43
N THR A 152 31.65 99.51 -2.61
CA THR A 152 32.55 98.59 -3.30
C THR A 152 33.28 97.71 -2.28
N ALA A 153 33.03 96.41 -2.40
CA ALA A 153 33.76 95.24 -1.86
C ALA A 153 34.01 95.18 -0.34
#